data_AF-A0A1I8NUN8-F1
#
_entry.id   AF-A0A1I8NUN8-F1
#
_cell.length_a   1.000
_cell.length_b   1.000
_cell.length_c   1.000
_cell.angle_alpha   90.00
_cell.angle_beta   90.00
_cell.angle_gamma   90.00
#
_symmetry.space_group_name_H-M   'P 1'
#
loop_
_entity.id
_entity.type
_entity.pdbx_description
1 polymer ?
#
loop_
_entity_poly.entity_id
_entity_poly.type
_entity_poly.pdbx_seq_one_letter_code
_entity_poly.pdbx_strand_id
1 'polypeptide(L)'
;LVNNLINNLPFEVHLPGYQFCGPGTKLAQGDKGIHLLDSACREHDIAYSQNKDIHSRHQADKVFIKKAWQRVKSTDSNWKERANAWLVTNLNSDSV
;
A
#
# COMPACT_ATOMS: atom_id res chain seq x y z
N LEU A 1 -2.33 10.34 17.83
CA LEU A 1 -2.95 9.00 17.95
C LEU A 1 -2.53 8.02 16.84
N VAL A 2 -1.99 8.49 15.70
CA VAL A 2 -1.46 7.64 14.60
C VAL A 2 -0.14 6.94 14.95
N ASN A 3 0.64 7.46 15.90
CA ASN A 3 1.90 6.85 16.35
C ASN A 3 1.73 5.45 16.97
N ASN A 4 0.53 5.06 17.43
CA ASN A 4 0.33 3.76 18.08
C ASN A 4 -0.05 2.64 17.11
N LEU A 5 -0.57 2.94 15.91
CA LEU A 5 -1.01 1.91 14.98
C LEU A 5 0.19 1.27 14.23
N ILE A 6 1.20 2.08 13.91
CA ILE A 6 2.49 1.61 13.36
C ILE A 6 3.25 0.78 14.42
N ASN A 7 3.16 1.15 15.69
CA ASN A 7 3.93 0.53 16.77
C ASN A 7 3.29 -0.75 17.38
N ASN A 8 2.02 -1.06 17.09
CA ASN A 8 1.30 -2.18 17.71
C ASN A 8 0.85 -3.28 16.73
N LEU A 9 1.27 -3.24 15.46
CA LEU A 9 1.11 -4.40 14.59
C LEU A 9 2.21 -5.42 14.94
N PRO A 10 1.88 -6.66 15.37
CA PRO A 10 2.88 -7.69 15.71
C PRO A 10 3.70 -8.17 14.50
N PHE A 11 3.45 -7.59 13.32
CA PHE A 11 4.02 -7.94 12.05
C PHE A 11 4.20 -6.65 11.28
N GLU A 12 5.44 -6.33 10.95
CA GLU A 12 5.79 -5.42 9.88
C GLU A 12 5.23 -6.09 8.60
N VAL A 13 3.99 -5.75 8.19
CA VAL A 13 3.25 -6.51 7.16
C VAL A 13 3.84 -6.20 5.79
N HIS A 14 4.99 -6.79 5.50
CA HIS A 14 5.45 -7.00 4.15
C HIS A 14 4.65 -8.18 3.57
N LEU A 15 3.79 -7.90 2.59
CA LEU A 15 2.97 -8.92 1.96
C LEU A 15 3.89 -9.97 1.29
N PRO A 16 3.79 -11.26 1.64
CA PRO A 16 4.64 -12.28 1.03
C PRO A 16 4.46 -12.32 -0.50
N GLY A 17 5.57 -12.22 -1.23
CA GLY A 17 5.58 -12.21 -2.70
C GLY A 17 5.35 -10.84 -3.33
N TYR A 18 5.32 -9.76 -2.53
CA TYR A 18 5.31 -8.37 -3.00
C TYR A 18 6.70 -7.78 -2.81
N GLN A 19 7.09 -6.83 -3.65
CA GLN A 19 8.34 -6.12 -3.50
C GLN A 19 8.18 -4.83 -2.70
N PHE A 20 6.99 -4.21 -2.76
CA PHE A 20 6.78 -2.85 -2.26
C PHE A 20 5.71 -2.73 -1.18
N CYS A 21 4.80 -3.68 -1.06
CA CYS A 21 3.75 -3.60 -0.05
C CYS A 21 4.24 -4.03 1.34
N GLY A 22 4.95 -3.14 2.04
CA GLY A 22 5.35 -3.31 3.44
C GLY A 22 6.21 -2.16 4.00
N PRO A 23 6.36 -2.08 5.33
CA PRO A 23 7.19 -1.06 5.96
C PRO A 23 8.68 -1.24 5.62
N GLY A 24 9.42 -0.14 5.50
CA GLY A 24 10.88 -0.19 5.29
C GLY A 24 11.32 -0.62 3.88
N THR A 25 10.39 -0.74 2.93
CA THR A 25 10.69 -1.06 1.53
C THR A 25 11.71 -0.08 0.96
N LYS A 26 12.81 -0.63 0.41
CA LYS A 26 13.80 0.17 -0.34
C LYS A 26 13.30 0.38 -1.76
N LEU A 27 13.05 1.63 -2.12
CA LEU A 27 12.72 2.02 -3.49
C LEU A 27 14.00 2.00 -4.34
N ALA A 28 14.28 0.89 -5.02
CA ALA A 28 15.31 0.85 -6.04
C ALA A 28 14.80 1.51 -7.34
N GLN A 29 15.66 2.31 -7.96
CA GLN A 29 15.31 3.07 -9.16
C GLN A 29 15.23 2.13 -10.38
N GLY A 30 14.03 1.95 -10.93
CA GLY A 30 13.80 1.13 -12.13
C GLY A 30 12.98 -0.15 -11.89
N ASP A 31 12.79 -0.56 -10.63
CA ASP A 31 12.01 -1.76 -10.33
C ASP A 31 10.51 -1.52 -10.56
N LYS A 32 9.87 -2.49 -11.23
CA LYS A 32 8.42 -2.52 -11.45
C LYS A 32 7.79 -3.46 -10.43
N GLY A 33 6.61 -3.12 -9.94
CA GLY A 33 5.85 -4.05 -9.09
C GLY A 33 5.55 -5.35 -9.84
N ILE A 34 5.65 -6.48 -9.14
CA ILE A 34 5.36 -7.81 -9.71
C ILE A 34 3.91 -7.86 -10.20
N HIS A 35 3.02 -7.20 -9.47
CA HIS A 35 1.60 -7.05 -9.78
C HIS A 35 1.16 -5.58 -9.70
N LEU A 36 -0.05 -5.30 -10.16
CA LEU A 36 -0.59 -3.94 -10.15
C LEU A 36 -0.83 -3.42 -8.72
N LEU A 37 -1.21 -4.30 -7.77
CA LEU A 37 -1.24 -3.92 -6.36
C LEU A 37 0.16 -3.54 -5.83
N ASP A 38 1.20 -4.29 -6.22
CA ASP A 38 2.59 -4.04 -5.82
C ASP A 38 3.10 -2.71 -6.39
N SER A 39 2.73 -2.41 -7.64
CA SER A 39 3.00 -1.12 -8.27
C SER A 39 2.29 0.04 -7.56
N ALA A 40 1.06 -0.19 -7.07
CA ALA A 40 0.34 0.81 -6.29
C ALA A 40 1.02 1.08 -4.94
N CYS A 41 1.56 0.06 -4.26
CA CYS A 41 2.37 0.24 -3.05
C CYS A 41 3.63 1.05 -3.31
N ARG A 42 4.34 0.77 -4.41
CA ARG A 42 5.52 1.56 -4.82
C ARG A 42 5.19 3.04 -5.03
N GLU A 43 4.09 3.33 -5.74
CA GLU A 43 3.67 4.71 -5.97
C GLU A 43 3.28 5.42 -4.67
N HIS A 44 2.61 4.71 -3.77
CA HIS A 44 2.25 5.20 -2.43
C HIS A 44 3.50 5.55 -1.61
N ASP A 45 4.48 4.66 -1.55
CA ASP A 45 5.75 4.88 -0.86
C ASP A 45 6.53 6.08 -1.44
N ILE A 46 6.57 6.22 -2.78
CA ILE A 46 7.19 7.37 -3.44
C ILE A 46 6.49 8.66 -3.00
N ALA A 47 5.15 8.71 -3.06
CA ALA A 47 4.39 9.88 -2.65
C ALA A 47 4.60 10.20 -1.16
N TYR A 48 4.67 9.19 -0.30
CA TYR A 48 4.96 9.36 1.13
C TYR A 48 6.38 9.88 1.40
N SER A 49 7.36 9.46 0.59
CA SER A 49 8.76 9.89 0.73
C SER A 49 8.97 11.33 0.25
N GLN A 50 8.25 11.76 -0.79
CA GLN A 50 8.35 13.09 -1.38
C GLN A 50 7.57 14.15 -0.58
N ASN A 51 6.53 13.75 0.14
CA ASN A 51 5.66 14.66 0.87
C ASN A 51 5.77 14.44 2.39
N LYS A 52 6.12 15.48 3.13
CA LYS A 52 6.18 15.44 4.61
C LYS A 52 4.91 15.96 5.27
N ASP A 53 4.09 16.72 4.54
CA ASP A 53 2.86 17.27 5.08
C ASP A 53 1.74 16.21 5.12
N ILE A 54 0.88 16.34 6.13
CA ILE A 54 -0.17 15.37 6.39
C ILE A 54 -1.25 15.36 5.31
N HIS A 55 -1.50 16.52 4.66
CA HIS A 55 -2.54 16.62 3.65
C HIS A 55 -2.19 15.83 2.40
N SER A 56 -0.98 16.02 1.87
CA SER A 56 -0.47 15.29 0.72
C SER A 56 -0.38 13.78 0.98
N ARG A 57 0.00 13.38 2.21
CA ARG A 57 0.00 11.96 2.61
C ARG A 57 -1.39 11.35 2.61
N HIS A 58 -2.40 12.05 3.14
CA HIS A 58 -3.79 11.58 3.06
C HIS A 58 -4.29 11.49 1.62
N GLN A 59 -3.85 12.38 0.71
CA GLN A 59 -4.17 12.24 -0.71
C GLN A 59 -3.51 11.00 -1.33
N ALA A 60 -2.26 10.71 -0.96
CA ALA A 60 -1.58 9.48 -1.36
C ALA A 60 -2.34 8.23 -0.88
N ASP A 61 -2.80 8.22 0.38
CA ASP A 61 -3.62 7.13 0.94
C ASP A 61 -4.92 6.93 0.17
N LYS A 62 -5.65 8.02 -0.13
CA LYS A 62 -6.89 7.96 -0.92
C LYS A 62 -6.66 7.38 -2.32
N VAL A 63 -5.59 7.80 -2.99
CA VAL A 63 -5.23 7.26 -4.31
C VAL A 63 -4.88 5.77 -4.20
N PHE A 64 -4.10 5.40 -3.19
CA PHE A 64 -3.72 4.01 -2.95
C PHE A 64 -4.94 3.12 -2.68
N ILE A 65 -5.82 3.50 -1.74
CA ILE A 65 -7.06 2.80 -1.42
C ILE A 65 -7.94 2.62 -2.66
N LYS A 66 -8.07 3.65 -3.50
CA LYS A 66 -8.83 3.57 -4.75
C LYS A 66 -8.25 2.51 -5.70
N LYS A 67 -6.92 2.47 -5.86
CA LYS A 67 -6.23 1.47 -6.69
C LYS A 67 -6.37 0.07 -6.12
N ALA A 68 -6.23 -0.10 -4.80
CA ALA A 68 -6.43 -1.37 -4.13
C ALA A 68 -7.87 -1.89 -4.33
N TRP A 69 -8.88 -1.05 -4.15
CA TRP A 69 -10.28 -1.41 -4.45
C TRP A 69 -10.52 -1.82 -5.90
N GLN A 70 -9.85 -1.17 -6.86
CA GLN A 70 -9.89 -1.58 -8.26
C GLN A 70 -9.34 -2.99 -8.43
N ARG A 71 -8.21 -3.33 -7.77
CA ARG A 71 -7.67 -4.70 -7.79
C ARG A 71 -8.61 -5.72 -7.16
N VAL A 72 -9.27 -5.40 -6.04
CA VAL A 72 -10.29 -6.29 -5.44
C VAL A 72 -11.38 -6.67 -6.44
N LYS A 73 -11.82 -5.71 -7.28
CA LYS A 73 -12.91 -5.89 -8.23
C LYS A 73 -12.45 -6.48 -9.58
N SER A 74 -11.16 -6.45 -9.87
CA SER A 74 -10.63 -6.75 -11.20
C SER A 74 -10.69 -8.24 -11.54
N THR A 75 -11.05 -8.56 -12.78
CA THR A 75 -11.14 -9.95 -13.28
C THR A 75 -9.80 -10.50 -13.77
N ASP A 76 -8.85 -9.63 -14.08
CA ASP A 76 -7.47 -9.97 -14.48
C ASP A 76 -6.53 -10.22 -13.28
N SER A 77 -7.03 -10.02 -12.05
CA SER A 77 -6.29 -10.25 -10.82
C SER A 77 -6.52 -11.66 -10.29
N ASN A 78 -5.45 -12.31 -9.83
CA ASN A 78 -5.60 -13.61 -9.18
C ASN A 78 -6.22 -13.45 -7.77
N TRP A 79 -6.79 -14.53 -7.24
CA TRP A 79 -7.50 -14.47 -5.96
C TRP A 79 -6.63 -14.00 -4.79
N LYS A 80 -5.31 -14.31 -4.80
CA LYS A 80 -4.37 -13.87 -3.76
C LYS A 80 -4.18 -12.35 -3.81
N GLU A 81 -4.00 -11.79 -5.00
CA GLU A 81 -3.88 -10.35 -5.20
C GLU A 81 -5.15 -9.63 -4.74
N ARG A 82 -6.34 -10.18 -5.02
CA ARG A 82 -7.62 -9.62 -4.57
C ARG A 82 -7.74 -9.64 -3.05
N ALA A 83 -7.40 -10.76 -2.42
CA ALA A 83 -7.42 -10.89 -0.96
C ALA A 83 -6.47 -9.90 -0.29
N ASN A 84 -5.24 -9.80 -0.81
CA ASN A 84 -4.24 -8.85 -0.33
C ASN A 84 -4.68 -7.40 -0.54
N ALA A 85 -5.25 -7.07 -1.70
CA ALA A 85 -5.78 -5.74 -1.98
C ALA A 85 -6.92 -5.36 -1.02
N TRP A 86 -7.78 -6.31 -0.69
CA TRP A 86 -8.85 -6.10 0.28
C TRP A 86 -8.28 -5.86 1.69
N LEU A 87 -7.29 -6.67 2.11
CA LEU A 87 -6.62 -6.50 3.40
C LEU A 87 -6.00 -5.11 3.55
N VAL A 88 -5.19 -4.68 2.59
CA VAL A 88 -4.55 -3.35 2.66
C VAL A 88 -5.57 -2.22 2.65
N THR A 89 -6.69 -2.38 1.93
CA THR A 89 -7.73 -1.37 1.90
C THR A 89 -8.36 -1.17 3.29
N ASN A 90 -8.70 -2.26 3.98
CA ASN A 90 -9.28 -2.16 5.32
C ASN A 90 -8.31 -1.56 6.33
N LEU A 91 -7.02 -1.93 6.27
CA LEU A 91 -5.99 -1.36 7.15
C LEU A 91 -5.78 0.14 6.92
N ASN A 92 -5.87 0.61 5.68
CA ASN A 92 -5.66 2.03 5.33
C ASN A 92 -6.94 2.88 5.47
N SER A 93 -8.12 2.25 5.53
CA SER A 93 -9.41 2.98 5.67
C SER A 93 -9.51 3.74 7.00
N ASP A 94 -8.82 3.27 8.04
CA ASP A 94 -8.76 3.93 9.36
C ASP A 94 -7.78 5.11 9.39
N SER A 95 -7.05 5.36 8.30
CA SER A 95 -5.98 6.37 8.20
C SER A 95 -6.40 7.66 7.49
N VAL A 96 -7.62 7.71 6.94
CA VAL A 96 -8.12 8.80 6.06
C VAL A 96 -9.30 9.54 6.68
#